data_AF-A0A0B1RPS8-F1
#
_entry.id   AF-A0A0B1RPS8-F1
#
_cell.length_a   1.000
_cell.length_b   1.000
_cell.length_c   1.000
_cell.angle_alpha   90.00
_cell.angle_beta   90.00
_cell.angle_gamma   90.00
#
_symmetry.space_group_name_H-M   'P 1'
#
loop_
_entity.id
_entity.type
_entity.pdbx_description
1 polymer ?
#
loop_
_entity_poly.entity_id
_entity_poly.type
_entity_poly.pdbx_seq_one_letter_code
_entity_poly.pdbx_strand_id
1 'polypeptide(L)'
;MMCFNVTQAFFSYEHKSSTVIFPDGTFPSVFPSMFRLNNPIKEEFFKICIEPLVRNEIDKKEYVLLKALMLCNATVDGLSHEGQQILAAERDRYNSALFSYCMAARGMSAAPAQYAALLSVMDIVNYQTKIQKDFHVLLQMNRPPNGFRVNLIEEIME
;
A
#
# COMPACT_ATOMS: atom_id res chain seq x y z
N MET A 1 2.24 6.53 -3.33
CA MET A 1 0.95 5.79 -3.34
C MET A 1 0.95 4.52 -2.46
N MET A 2 1.96 3.65 -2.50
CA MET A 2 1.99 2.44 -1.65
C MET A 2 1.66 2.68 -0.17
N CYS A 3 2.34 3.65 0.47
CA CYS A 3 2.12 3.99 1.88
C CYS A 3 0.70 4.45 2.17
N PHE A 4 0.03 5.11 1.23
CA PHE A 4 -1.37 5.50 1.37
C PHE A 4 -2.28 4.27 1.41
N ASN A 5 -2.11 3.37 0.44
CA ASN A 5 -2.90 2.15 0.33
C ASN A 5 -2.77 1.25 1.56
N VAL A 6 -1.53 0.97 2.00
CA VAL A 6 -1.32 0.11 3.18
C VAL A 6 -1.81 0.78 4.47
N THR A 7 -1.74 2.11 4.59
CA THR A 7 -2.29 2.82 5.76
C THR A 7 -3.81 2.75 5.81
N GLN A 8 -4.51 2.91 4.68
CA GLN A 8 -5.97 2.75 4.63
C GLN A 8 -6.38 1.30 4.94
N ALA A 9 -5.68 0.33 4.34
CA ALA A 9 -5.95 -1.08 4.57
C ALA A 9 -5.71 -1.49 6.03
N PHE A 10 -4.61 -1.03 6.64
CA PHE A 10 -4.30 -1.33 8.03
C PHE A 10 -5.28 -0.68 9.02
N PHE A 11 -5.73 0.56 8.73
CA PHE A 11 -6.77 1.21 9.54
C PHE A 11 -8.07 0.39 9.52
N SER A 12 -8.54 -0.03 8.34
CA SER A 12 -9.70 -0.92 8.21
C SER A 12 -9.52 -2.25 8.93
N TYR A 13 -8.34 -2.86 8.80
CA TYR A 13 -7.98 -4.10 9.47
C TYR A 13 -8.04 -3.98 11.00
N GLU A 14 -7.47 -2.92 11.59
CA GLU A 14 -7.55 -2.65 13.04
C GLU A 14 -9.01 -2.51 13.51
N HIS A 15 -9.89 -1.98 12.65
CA HIS A 15 -11.32 -1.82 12.92
C HIS A 15 -12.18 -3.04 12.52
N LYS A 16 -11.56 -4.16 12.11
CA LYS A 16 -12.22 -5.40 11.68
C LYS A 16 -13.20 -5.19 10.51
N SER A 17 -12.94 -4.19 9.68
CA SER A 17 -13.72 -3.94 8.46
C SER A 17 -13.19 -4.80 7.32
N SER A 18 -14.11 -5.44 6.59
CA SER A 18 -13.80 -6.19 5.36
C SER A 18 -13.58 -5.29 4.15
N THR A 19 -13.72 -3.97 4.29
CA THR A 19 -13.54 -2.97 3.23
C THR A 19 -12.81 -1.73 3.75
N VAL A 20 -12.32 -0.90 2.84
CA VAL A 20 -11.71 0.40 3.20
C VAL A 20 -12.76 1.30 3.85
N ILE A 21 -12.44 1.78 5.05
CA ILE A 21 -13.19 2.79 5.78
C ILE A 21 -12.25 3.92 6.13
N PHE A 22 -12.76 5.14 6.09
CA PHE A 22 -12.02 6.33 6.46
C PHE A 22 -12.25 6.66 7.94
N PRO A 23 -11.35 7.43 8.58
CA PRO A 23 -11.49 7.80 9.98
C PRO A 23 -12.76 8.57 10.35
N ASP A 24 -13.40 9.22 9.37
CA ASP A 24 -14.68 9.92 9.53
C ASP A 24 -15.90 8.99 9.41
N GLY A 25 -15.68 7.68 9.23
CA GLY A 25 -16.72 6.68 9.04
C GLY A 25 -17.27 6.60 7.62
N THR A 26 -16.78 7.44 6.71
CA THR A 26 -17.12 7.30 5.29
C THR A 26 -16.36 6.14 4.67
N PHE A 27 -16.82 5.66 3.52
CA PHE A 27 -16.16 4.62 2.74
C PHE A 27 -16.06 5.10 1.28
N PRO A 28 -15.22 4.46 0.44
CA PRO A 28 -15.08 4.81 -0.98
C PRO A 28 -16.36 4.56 -1.79
N SER A 29 -17.42 5.33 -1.55
CA SER A 29 -18.71 5.26 -2.25
C SER A 29 -18.74 6.12 -3.51
N VAL A 30 -17.75 7.00 -3.68
CA VAL A 30 -17.77 8.12 -4.66
C VAL A 30 -17.32 7.71 -6.07
N PHE A 31 -17.26 6.42 -6.39
CA PHE A 31 -16.89 5.95 -7.73
C PHE A 31 -18.02 5.27 -8.55
N PRO A 32 -19.30 5.73 -8.55
CA PRO A 32 -20.39 4.88 -9.06
C PRO A 32 -20.55 4.90 -10.58
N SER A 33 -20.01 5.87 -11.32
CA SER A 33 -20.26 6.01 -12.77
C SER A 33 -19.16 5.44 -13.66
N MET A 34 -17.88 5.65 -13.33
CA MET A 34 -16.78 5.24 -14.21
C MET A 34 -16.39 3.77 -14.02
N PHE A 35 -16.50 3.28 -12.79
CA PHE A 35 -16.45 1.85 -12.52
C PHE A 35 -17.75 1.15 -12.92
N ARG A 36 -18.78 1.80 -13.50
CA ARG A 36 -20.06 1.14 -13.82
C ARG A 36 -19.99 0.15 -15.01
N LEU A 37 -18.85 0.04 -15.68
CA LEU A 37 -18.54 -1.07 -16.58
C LEU A 37 -18.53 -2.39 -15.78
N ASN A 38 -19.04 -3.48 -16.34
CA ASN A 38 -19.09 -4.81 -15.71
C ASN A 38 -17.68 -5.37 -15.47
N ASN A 39 -16.98 -4.84 -14.47
CA ASN A 39 -15.62 -5.23 -14.13
C ASN A 39 -15.59 -5.81 -12.71
N PRO A 40 -15.18 -7.07 -12.53
CA PRO A 40 -15.08 -7.72 -11.21
C PRO A 40 -14.10 -7.01 -10.25
N ILE A 41 -13.30 -6.05 -10.73
CA ILE A 41 -12.29 -5.33 -9.96
C ILE A 41 -12.89 -4.40 -8.87
N LYS A 42 -14.17 -4.01 -8.94
CA LYS A 42 -14.72 -2.90 -8.12
C LYS A 42 -14.67 -3.07 -6.61
N GLU A 43 -15.20 -4.18 -6.10
CA GLU A 43 -15.22 -4.42 -4.66
C GLU A 43 -13.90 -5.00 -4.17
N GLU A 44 -13.26 -5.81 -5.00
CA GLU A 44 -12.00 -6.46 -4.66
C GLU A 44 -10.88 -5.44 -4.52
N PHE A 45 -10.88 -4.37 -5.32
CA PHE A 45 -9.77 -3.40 -5.38
C PHE A 45 -9.39 -2.82 -4.02
N PHE A 46 -10.38 -2.48 -3.20
CA PHE A 46 -10.16 -1.95 -1.86
C PHE A 46 -9.85 -3.04 -0.83
N LYS A 47 -10.18 -4.30 -1.12
CA LYS A 47 -9.91 -5.48 -0.27
C LYS A 47 -8.53 -6.09 -0.51
N ILE A 48 -7.95 -5.88 -1.71
CA ILE A 48 -6.65 -6.44 -2.14
C ILE A 48 -5.57 -6.36 -1.06
N CYS A 49 -5.48 -5.25 -0.33
CA CYS A 49 -4.47 -5.05 0.71
C CYS A 49 -4.95 -5.41 2.11
N ILE A 50 -6.25 -5.55 2.35
CA ILE A 50 -6.80 -5.94 3.67
C ILE A 50 -6.67 -7.45 3.86
N GLU A 51 -6.96 -8.26 2.85
CA GLU A 51 -6.94 -9.72 2.96
C GLU A 51 -5.58 -10.29 3.38
N PRO A 52 -4.43 -9.83 2.83
CA PRO A 52 -3.12 -10.31 3.28
C PRO A 52 -2.80 -9.90 4.72
N LEU A 53 -3.31 -8.75 5.20
CA LEU A 53 -3.14 -8.33 6.59
C LEU A 53 -3.92 -9.25 7.54
N VAL A 54 -5.16 -9.59 7.17
CA VAL A 54 -5.99 -10.54 7.91
C VAL A 54 -5.38 -11.94 7.90
N ARG A 55 -5.06 -12.47 6.71
CA ARG A 55 -4.58 -13.84 6.52
C ARG A 55 -3.28 -14.14 7.27
N ASN A 56 -2.37 -13.16 7.32
CA ASN A 56 -1.06 -13.33 7.95
C ASN A 56 -1.02 -12.75 9.38
N GLU A 57 -2.17 -12.32 9.91
CA GLU A 57 -2.31 -11.74 11.24
C GLU A 57 -1.23 -10.68 11.50
N ILE A 58 -1.09 -9.74 10.56
CA ILE A 58 -0.02 -8.74 10.59
C ILE A 58 -0.26 -7.79 11.75
N ASP A 59 0.67 -7.76 12.69
CA ASP A 59 0.57 -6.88 13.84
C ASP A 59 1.06 -5.45 13.53
N LYS A 60 0.85 -4.56 14.49
CA LYS A 60 1.21 -3.15 14.35
C LYS A 60 2.70 -2.89 14.17
N LYS A 61 3.57 -3.68 14.79
CA LYS A 61 5.04 -3.50 14.67
C LYS A 61 5.50 -3.97 13.29
N GLU A 62 4.97 -5.09 12.82
CA GLU A 62 5.19 -5.58 11.46
C GLU A 62 4.72 -4.57 10.41
N TYR A 63 3.52 -4.02 10.58
CA TYR A 63 2.99 -2.98 9.70
C TYR A 63 3.88 -1.73 9.64
N VAL A 64 4.34 -1.22 10.78
CA VAL A 64 5.19 -0.02 10.81
C VAL A 64 6.52 -0.26 10.10
N LEU A 65 7.15 -1.42 10.34
CA LEU A 65 8.40 -1.80 9.68
C LEU A 65 8.20 -2.05 8.18
N LEU A 66 7.10 -2.68 7.79
CA LEU A 66 6.72 -2.88 6.40
C LEU A 66 6.53 -1.54 5.66
N LYS A 67 5.85 -0.59 6.31
CA LYS A 67 5.67 0.77 5.77
C LYS A 67 7.01 1.51 5.64
N ALA A 68 7.93 1.32 6.59
CA ALA A 68 9.28 1.87 6.48
C ALA A 68 10.05 1.29 5.28
N LEU A 69 9.95 -0.02 5.03
CA LEU A 69 10.54 -0.66 3.85
C LEU A 69 9.97 -0.13 2.53
N MET A 70 8.67 0.15 2.47
CA MET A 70 8.04 0.79 1.30
C MET A 70 8.54 2.21 1.06
N LEU A 71 8.86 2.95 2.12
CA LEU A 71 9.39 4.32 2.04
C LEU A 71 10.87 4.33 1.63
N CYS A 72 11.67 3.38 2.11
CA CYS A 72 13.09 3.23 1.79
C CYS A 72 13.31 2.55 0.44
N ASN A 73 12.78 3.15 -0.63
CA ASN A 73 13.05 2.73 -1.99
C ASN A 73 14.21 3.55 -2.60
N ALA A 74 15.40 2.95 -2.65
CA ALA A 74 16.59 3.59 -3.23
C ALA A 74 16.55 3.67 -4.76
N THR A 75 15.62 2.98 -5.44
CA THR A 75 15.54 2.96 -6.91
C THR A 75 14.58 4.02 -7.47
N VAL A 76 14.13 4.96 -6.65
CA VAL A 76 13.27 6.05 -7.09
C VAL A 76 14.07 7.02 -7.94
N ASP A 77 13.51 7.41 -9.08
CA ASP A 77 14.11 8.37 -9.99
C ASP A 77 14.32 9.74 -9.32
N GLY A 78 15.38 10.45 -9.71
CA GLY A 78 15.67 11.79 -9.20
C GLY A 78 16.40 11.86 -7.86
N LEU A 79 16.74 10.72 -7.24
CA LEU A 79 17.59 10.68 -6.05
C LEU A 79 19.07 10.94 -6.38
N SER A 80 19.75 11.71 -5.53
CA SER A 80 21.22 11.81 -5.56
C SER A 80 21.86 10.49 -5.18
N HIS A 81 23.11 10.28 -5.58
CA HIS A 81 23.86 9.07 -5.23
C HIS A 81 23.95 8.87 -3.71
N GLU A 82 24.18 9.94 -2.95
CA GLU A 82 24.20 9.92 -1.49
C GLU A 82 22.81 9.55 -0.93
N GLY A 83 21.74 10.08 -1.51
CA GLY A 83 20.36 9.75 -1.12
C GLY A 83 20.04 8.26 -1.33
N GLN A 84 20.47 7.69 -2.47
CA GLN A 84 20.32 6.25 -2.74
C GLN A 84 21.08 5.41 -1.70
N GLN A 85 22.30 5.80 -1.33
CA GLN A 85 23.10 5.10 -0.31
C GLN A 85 22.43 5.14 1.07
N ILE A 86 21.91 6.31 1.48
CA ILE A 86 21.21 6.46 2.77
C ILE A 86 19.96 5.56 2.79
N LEU A 87 19.14 5.61 1.74
CA LEU A 87 17.91 4.80 1.69
C LEU A 87 18.20 3.30 1.63
N ALA A 88 19.25 2.87 0.94
CA ALA A 88 19.68 1.48 0.91
C ALA A 88 20.10 1.00 2.31
N ALA A 89 20.92 1.79 3.01
CA ALA A 89 21.36 1.47 4.37
C ALA A 89 20.19 1.38 5.36
N GLU A 90 19.22 2.30 5.28
CA GLU A 90 18.01 2.25 6.12
C GLU A 90 17.11 1.07 5.77
N ARG A 91 16.97 0.73 4.48
CA ARG A 91 16.23 -0.46 4.05
C ARG A 91 16.83 -1.74 4.65
N ASP A 92 18.15 -1.87 4.66
CA ASP A 92 18.83 -3.03 5.24
C ASP A 92 18.63 -3.13 6.77
N ARG A 93 18.64 -1.98 7.45
CA ARG A 93 18.34 -1.89 8.88
C ARG A 93 16.90 -2.33 9.19
N TYR A 94 15.93 -1.82 8.43
CA TYR A 94 14.52 -2.20 8.61
C TYR A 94 14.25 -3.66 8.25
N ASN A 95 14.92 -4.20 7.23
CA ASN A 95 14.85 -5.63 6.89
C ASN A 95 15.34 -6.49 8.06
N SER A 96 16.50 -6.15 8.61
CA SER A 96 17.08 -6.84 9.75
C SER A 96 16.18 -6.75 10.99
N ALA A 97 15.61 -5.58 11.25
CA ALA A 97 14.67 -5.37 12.35
C ALA A 97 13.37 -6.17 12.17
N LEU A 98 12.80 -6.19 10.96
CA LEU A 98 11.58 -6.94 10.66
C LEU A 98 11.79 -8.44 10.82
N PHE A 99 12.87 -8.99 10.26
CA PHE A 99 13.18 -10.40 10.42
C PHE A 99 13.43 -10.78 11.88
N SER A 100 14.20 -9.96 12.62
CA SER A 100 14.44 -10.16 14.06
C SER A 100 13.14 -10.12 14.86
N TYR A 101 12.22 -9.24 14.50
CA TYR A 101 10.90 -9.19 15.14
C TYR A 101 10.08 -10.45 14.85
N CYS A 102 10.04 -10.91 13.59
CA CYS A 102 9.36 -12.17 13.25
C CYS A 102 9.92 -13.35 14.06
N MET A 103 11.25 -13.42 14.21
CA MET A 103 11.93 -14.44 15.03
C MET A 103 11.52 -14.37 16.50
N ALA A 104 11.48 -13.17 17.09
CA ALA A 104 11.10 -12.97 18.48
C ALA A 104 9.61 -13.26 18.74
N ALA A 105 8.73 -12.88 17.81
CA ALA A 105 7.28 -13.00 17.98
C ALA A 105 6.73 -14.40 17.67
N ARG A 106 7.31 -15.11 16.70
CA ARG A 106 6.77 -16.39 16.19
C ARG A 106 7.76 -17.57 16.28
N GLY A 107 9.00 -17.33 16.68
CA GLY A 107 10.03 -18.35 16.81
C GLY A 107 10.71 -18.74 15.49
N MET A 108 11.82 -19.48 15.60
CA MET A 108 12.73 -19.76 14.48
C MET A 108 12.09 -20.54 13.32
N SER A 109 11.09 -21.39 13.60
CA SER A 109 10.46 -22.24 12.59
C SER A 109 9.46 -21.48 11.70
N ALA A 110 8.67 -20.57 12.29
CA ALA A 110 7.61 -19.86 11.59
C ALA A 110 8.05 -18.49 11.03
N ALA A 111 9.11 -17.90 11.57
CA ALA A 111 9.57 -16.56 11.20
C ALA A 111 9.92 -16.37 9.71
N PRO A 112 10.61 -17.31 9.03
CA PRO A 112 10.90 -17.15 7.60
C PRO A 112 9.64 -17.08 6.74
N ALA A 113 8.64 -17.90 7.04
CA ALA A 113 7.36 -17.89 6.34
C ALA A 113 6.61 -16.58 6.57
N GLN A 114 6.59 -16.08 7.82
CA GLN A 114 5.97 -14.79 8.14
C GLN A 114 6.68 -13.63 7.42
N TYR A 115 8.01 -13.61 7.43
CA TYR A 115 8.79 -12.58 6.76
C TYR A 115 8.52 -12.56 5.25
N ALA A 116 8.48 -13.73 4.61
CA ALA A 116 8.12 -13.84 3.20
C ALA A 116 6.67 -13.35 2.94
N ALA A 117 5.73 -13.69 3.82
CA ALA A 117 4.36 -13.22 3.72
C ALA A 117 4.27 -11.69 3.80
N LEU A 118 5.01 -11.05 4.72
CA LEU A 118 5.10 -9.59 4.84
C LEU A 118 5.66 -8.95 3.56
N LEU A 119 6.73 -9.50 2.99
CA LEU A 119 7.29 -8.98 1.74
C LEU A 119 6.29 -9.11 0.58
N SER A 120 5.52 -10.21 0.52
CA SER A 120 4.48 -10.37 -0.51
C SER A 120 3.39 -9.30 -0.44
N VAL A 121 3.12 -8.73 0.74
CA VAL A 121 2.21 -7.58 0.88
C VAL A 121 2.73 -6.36 0.14
N MET A 122 4.05 -6.15 0.09
CA MET A 122 4.65 -5.05 -0.67
C MET A 122 4.36 -5.20 -2.17
N ASP A 123 4.48 -6.41 -2.70
CA ASP A 123 4.21 -6.69 -4.11
C ASP A 123 2.73 -6.47 -4.46
N ILE A 124 1.83 -6.91 -3.57
CA ILE A 124 0.38 -6.69 -3.70
C ILE A 124 0.05 -5.19 -3.70
N VAL A 125 0.62 -4.42 -2.77
CA VAL A 125 0.42 -2.97 -2.66
C VAL A 125 1.02 -2.22 -3.87
N ASN A 126 2.15 -2.69 -4.40
CA ASN A 126 2.75 -2.19 -5.63
C ASN A 126 1.82 -2.42 -6.83
N TYR A 127 1.26 -3.62 -6.96
CA TYR A 127 0.30 -3.94 -8.00
C TYR A 127 -0.96 -3.07 -7.91
N GLN A 128 -1.51 -2.88 -6.70
CA GLN A 128 -2.64 -1.98 -6.49
C GLN A 128 -2.31 -0.54 -6.89
N THR A 129 -1.10 -0.06 -6.56
CA THR A 129 -0.61 1.28 -6.94
C THR A 129 -0.55 1.45 -8.46
N LYS A 130 -0.10 0.42 -9.19
CA LYS A 130 -0.06 0.43 -10.66
C LYS A 130 -1.45 0.59 -11.26
N ILE A 131 -2.43 -0.21 -10.81
CA ILE A 131 -3.83 -0.09 -11.26
C ILE A 131 -4.38 1.32 -10.97
N GLN A 132 -4.08 1.88 -9.80
CA GLN A 132 -4.48 3.24 -9.43
C GLN A 132 -3.92 4.30 -10.40
N LYS A 133 -2.64 4.20 -10.77
CA LYS A 133 -2.01 5.10 -11.74
C LYS A 133 -2.62 4.94 -13.13
N ASP A 134 -2.80 3.70 -13.59
CA ASP A 134 -3.42 3.41 -14.89
C ASP A 134 -4.85 3.97 -14.96
N PHE A 135 -5.62 3.81 -13.87
CA PHE A 135 -6.97 4.35 -13.77
C PHE A 135 -6.99 5.89 -13.72
N HIS A 136 -6.02 6.51 -13.06
CA HIS A 136 -5.88 7.98 -13.03
C HIS A 136 -5.61 8.55 -14.42
N VAL A 137 -4.78 7.89 -15.23
CA VAL A 137 -4.56 8.28 -16.64
C VAL A 137 -5.87 8.21 -17.44
N LEU A 138 -6.65 7.13 -17.29
CA LEU A 138 -7.95 7.01 -17.94
C LEU A 138 -8.94 8.11 -17.50
N LEU A 139 -8.94 8.44 -16.21
CA LEU A 139 -9.73 9.55 -15.66
C LEU A 139 -9.33 10.89 -16.28
N GLN A 140 -8.03 11.17 -16.40
CA GLN A 140 -7.51 12.39 -17.00
C GLN A 140 -7.91 12.52 -18.47
N MET A 141 -7.84 11.43 -19.24
CA MET A 141 -8.25 11.41 -20.66
C MET A 141 -9.74 11.71 -20.87
N ASN A 142 -10.59 11.29 -19.94
CA ASN A 142 -12.04 11.46 -20.02
C ASN A 142 -12.56 12.64 -19.18
N ARG A 143 -11.66 13.46 -18.63
CA ARG A 143 -12.02 14.55 -17.71
C ARG A 143 -12.69 15.71 -18.49
N PRO A 144 -13.87 16.18 -18.08
CA PRO A 144 -14.50 17.34 -18.70
C PRO A 144 -13.68 18.62 -18.45
N PRO A 145 -13.78 19.65 -19.32
CA PRO A 145 -12.99 20.88 -19.21
C PRO A 145 -13.11 21.59 -17.85
N ASN A 146 -14.27 21.49 -17.21
CA ASN A 146 -14.56 22.09 -15.89
C ASN A 146 -14.51 21.05 -14.76
N GLY A 147 -13.87 19.90 -14.98
CA GLY A 147 -13.72 18.85 -13.98
C GLY A 147 -12.86 19.30 -12.81
N PHE A 148 -13.26 18.93 -11.59
CA PHE A 148 -12.51 19.20 -10.37
C PHE A 148 -11.10 18.58 -10.44
N ARG A 149 -10.08 19.36 -10.05
CA ARG A 149 -8.68 18.95 -10.01
C ARG A 149 -8.10 19.21 -8.62
N VAL A 150 -7.27 18.28 -8.16
CA VAL A 150 -6.51 18.43 -6.93
C VAL A 150 -5.04 18.36 -7.30
N ASN A 151 -4.36 19.51 -7.38
CA ASN A 151 -2.99 19.61 -7.89
C ASN A 151 -2.03 18.62 -7.22
N LEU A 152 -2.12 18.47 -5.90
CA LEU A 152 -1.30 17.51 -5.16
C LEU A 152 -1.52 16.06 -5.60
N ILE A 153 -2.76 15.67 -5.94
CA ILE A 153 -3.03 14.32 -6.44
C ILE A 153 -2.42 14.16 -7.83
N GLU A 154 -2.52 15.17 -8.69
CA GLU A 154 -1.91 15.13 -10.02
C GLU A 154 -0.38 14.97 -9.92
N GLU A 155 0.28 15.78 -9.07
CA GLU A 155 1.73 15.70 -8.82
C GLU A 155 2.20 14.36 -8.26
N ILE A 156 1.39 13.70 -7.41
CA ILE A 156 1.73 12.40 -6.81
C ILE A 156 1.48 11.23 -7.80
N MET A 157 0.56 11.41 -8.74
CA MET A 157 0.11 10.35 -9.64
C MET A 157 0.87 10.32 -10.97
N GLU A 158 1.48 11.44 -11.37
CA GLU A 158 2.56 11.47 -12.38
C GLU A 158 3.70 10.51 -12.00
#